data_AF-A0A7U7J3H4-F1
#
_entry.id   AF-A0A7U7J3H4-F1
#
_cell.length_a   1.000
_cell.length_b   1.000
_cell.length_c   1.000
_cell.angle_alpha   90.00
_cell.angle_beta   90.00
_cell.angle_gamma   90.00
#
_symmetry.space_group_name_H-M   'P 1'
#
loop_
_entity.id
_entity.type
_entity.pdbx_description
1 polymer ?
#
loop_
_entity_poly.entity_id
_entity_poly.type
_entity_poly.pdbx_seq_one_letter_code
_entity_poly.pdbx_strand_id
1 'polypeptide(L)'
;MGTVRQLATEIERGLREAHPQLRKTVVTKVALAVRARLEAQTPNTMELAHRLPLPTERQDLREPWLRRLLKNPWRSSAEWLEPWARQALAGQHGQPVVLSRDPTDWGDRFAILMVSLGVGDRA
;
A
#
# COMPACT_ATOMS: atom_id res chain seq x y z
N MET A 1 9.73 -2.85 -22.86
CA MET A 1 8.32 -2.89 -22.41
C MET A 1 8.15 -3.77 -21.16
N GLY A 2 9.10 -3.69 -20.23
CA GLY A 2 9.26 -4.61 -19.09
C GLY A 2 9.08 -3.89 -17.75
N THR A 3 9.05 -4.67 -16.66
CA THR A 3 8.98 -4.31 -15.23
C THR A 3 7.74 -3.53 -14.74
N VAL A 4 7.22 -2.56 -15.48
CA VAL A 4 6.20 -1.62 -14.97
C VAL A 4 4.78 -2.22 -14.91
N ARG A 5 4.33 -2.94 -15.94
CA ARG A 5 3.04 -3.66 -15.89
C ARG A 5 3.10 -4.87 -14.94
N GLN A 6 4.27 -5.49 -14.82
CA GLN A 6 4.50 -6.61 -13.91
C GLN A 6 4.28 -6.18 -12.46
N LEU A 7 4.72 -4.98 -12.06
CA LEU A 7 4.57 -4.51 -10.67
C LEU A 7 3.10 -4.45 -10.21
N ALA A 8 2.17 -3.91 -11.03
CA ALA A 8 0.75 -3.93 -10.66
C ALA A 8 0.19 -5.35 -10.56
N THR A 9 0.57 -6.25 -11.49
CA THR A 9 0.13 -7.65 -11.46
C THR A 9 0.64 -8.37 -10.23
N GLU A 10 1.90 -8.15 -9.85
CA GLU A 10 2.51 -8.73 -8.66
C GLU A 10 1.88 -8.22 -7.36
N ILE A 11 1.66 -6.91 -7.27
CA ILE A 11 0.94 -6.31 -6.14
C ILE A 11 -0.48 -6.89 -6.06
N GLU A 12 -1.17 -7.01 -7.19
CA GLU A 12 -2.53 -7.56 -7.22
C GLU A 12 -2.55 -9.04 -6.78
N ARG A 13 -1.56 -9.84 -7.20
CA ARG A 13 -1.38 -11.22 -6.77
C ARG A 13 -1.20 -11.31 -5.26
N GLY A 14 -0.24 -10.58 -4.70
CA GLY A 14 0.01 -10.57 -3.25
C GLY A 14 -1.20 -10.10 -2.45
N LEU A 15 -1.93 -9.09 -2.92
CA LEU A 15 -3.17 -8.62 -2.28
C LEU A 15 -4.27 -9.69 -2.30
N ARG A 16 -4.42 -10.46 -3.39
CA ARG A 16 -5.41 -11.55 -3.47
C ARG A 16 -5.05 -12.71 -2.54
N GLU A 17 -3.78 -13.06 -2.46
CA GLU A 17 -3.29 -14.11 -1.56
C GLU A 17 -3.48 -13.71 -0.09
N ALA A 18 -3.14 -12.47 0.27
CA ALA A 18 -3.31 -11.94 1.61
C ALA A 18 -4.79 -11.74 2.01
N HIS A 19 -5.65 -11.40 1.04
CA HIS A 19 -7.05 -11.05 1.27
C HIS A 19 -8.01 -11.79 0.34
N PRO A 20 -8.15 -13.13 0.47
CA PRO A 20 -8.93 -13.94 -0.47
C PRO A 20 -10.44 -13.61 -0.47
N GLN A 21 -10.94 -13.02 0.61
CA GLN A 21 -12.35 -12.64 0.74
C GLN A 21 -12.69 -11.28 0.10
N LEU A 22 -11.70 -10.50 -0.33
CA LEU A 22 -11.97 -9.20 -0.94
C LEU A 22 -12.44 -9.34 -2.38
N ARG A 23 -13.37 -8.45 -2.76
CA ARG A 23 -13.83 -8.36 -4.14
C ARG A 23 -12.65 -8.05 -5.06
N LYS A 24 -12.53 -8.82 -6.15
CA LYS A 24 -11.50 -8.63 -7.19
C LYS A 24 -11.35 -7.17 -7.62
N THR A 25 -12.46 -6.47 -7.80
CA THR A 25 -12.48 -5.05 -8.21
C THR A 25 -11.86 -4.11 -7.18
N VAL A 26 -11.97 -4.39 -5.88
CA VAL A 26 -11.32 -3.60 -4.84
C VAL A 26 -9.81 -3.83 -4.89
N VAL A 27 -9.40 -5.10 -4.98
CA VAL A 27 -7.99 -5.50 -5.04
C VAL A 27 -7.29 -4.87 -6.25
N THR A 28 -7.89 -4.93 -7.44
CA THR A 28 -7.33 -4.29 -8.64
C THR A 28 -7.16 -2.78 -8.46
N LYS A 29 -8.15 -2.09 -7.88
CA LYS A 29 -8.08 -0.63 -7.65
C LYS A 29 -6.95 -0.26 -6.69
N VAL A 30 -6.82 -0.98 -5.59
CA VAL A 30 -5.75 -0.78 -4.60
C VAL A 30 -4.39 -1.05 -5.23
N ALA A 31 -4.24 -2.14 -5.99
CA ALA A 31 -2.99 -2.46 -6.67
C ALA A 31 -2.52 -1.34 -7.62
N LEU A 32 -3.45 -0.74 -8.36
CA LEU A 32 -3.15 0.40 -9.23
C LEU A 32 -2.69 1.64 -8.45
N ALA A 33 -3.33 1.95 -7.32
CA ALA A 33 -2.97 3.08 -6.47
C ALA A 33 -1.60 2.86 -5.79
N VAL A 34 -1.33 1.66 -5.28
CA VAL A 34 -0.04 1.29 -4.68
C VAL A 34 1.06 1.37 -5.73
N ARG A 35 0.87 0.82 -6.94
CA ARG A 35 1.83 0.96 -8.03
C ARG A 35 2.12 2.43 -8.34
N ALA A 36 1.07 3.25 -8.52
CA ALA A 36 1.24 4.67 -8.80
C ALA A 36 2.02 5.38 -7.68
N ARG A 37 1.79 5.01 -6.41
CA ARG A 37 2.52 5.55 -5.26
C ARG A 37 3.98 5.12 -5.20
N LEU A 38 4.30 3.89 -5.58
CA LEU A 38 5.67 3.40 -5.66
C LEU A 38 6.44 4.09 -6.80
N GLU A 39 5.79 4.28 -7.95
CA GLU A 39 6.39 4.99 -9.07
C GLU A 39 6.62 6.47 -8.76
N ALA A 40 5.61 7.13 -8.17
CA ALA A 40 5.66 8.58 -7.95
C ALA A 40 6.48 9.01 -6.74
N GLN A 41 6.61 8.14 -5.75
CA GLN A 41 7.29 8.43 -4.49
C GLN A 41 6.74 9.70 -3.78
N THR A 42 5.53 10.14 -4.12
CA THR A 42 4.90 11.35 -3.59
C THR A 42 3.49 11.05 -3.04
N PRO A 43 3.03 11.75 -2.00
CA PRO A 43 1.64 11.70 -1.55
C PRO A 43 0.69 12.55 -2.42
N ASN A 44 1.19 13.34 -3.38
CA ASN A 44 0.36 14.23 -4.19
C ASN A 44 -0.63 13.45 -5.09
N THR A 45 -1.93 13.54 -4.80
CA THR A 45 -2.97 12.78 -5.52
C THR A 45 -3.06 13.10 -7.00
N MET A 46 -2.73 14.33 -7.41
CA MET A 46 -2.71 14.70 -8.82
C MET A 46 -1.59 14.00 -9.57
N GLU A 47 -0.37 14.01 -9.02
CA GLU A 47 0.77 13.32 -9.61
C GLU A 47 0.58 11.80 -9.65
N LEU A 48 -0.03 11.24 -8.61
CA LEU A 48 -0.42 9.82 -8.58
C LEU A 48 -1.43 9.50 -9.69
N ALA A 49 -2.43 10.36 -9.87
CA ALA A 49 -3.49 10.16 -10.86
C ALA A 49 -2.97 10.16 -12.31
N HIS A 50 -1.96 10.97 -12.62
CA HIS A 50 -1.32 10.99 -13.94
C HIS A 50 -0.68 9.64 -14.30
N ARG A 51 -0.22 8.88 -13.31
CA ARG A 51 0.43 7.58 -13.51
C ARG A 51 -0.56 6.41 -13.57
N LEU A 52 -1.85 6.64 -13.29
CA LEU A 52 -2.86 5.59 -13.33
C LEU A 52 -3.18 5.19 -14.79
N PRO A 53 -3.18 3.90 -15.13
CA PRO A 53 -3.44 3.41 -16.48
C PRO A 53 -4.95 3.19 -16.65
N LEU A 54 -5.76 4.22 -16.35
CA LEU A 54 -7.21 4.14 -16.48
C LEU A 54 -7.60 4.35 -17.95
N PRO A 55 -8.48 3.50 -18.52
CA PRO A 55 -8.97 3.64 -19.89
C PRO A 55 -10.00 4.77 -19.94
N THR A 56 -9.52 6.00 -19.85
CA THR A 56 -10.34 7.21 -19.97
C THR A 56 -9.57 8.27 -20.73
N GLU A 57 -10.22 8.87 -21.73
CA GLU A 57 -9.71 10.02 -22.49
C GLU A 57 -9.66 11.29 -21.63
N ARG A 58 -10.50 11.32 -20.57
CA ARG A 58 -10.64 12.45 -19.66
C ARG A 58 -9.69 12.33 -18.45
N GLN A 59 -8.53 12.97 -18.56
CA GLN A 59 -7.50 12.96 -17.51
C GLN A 59 -8.02 13.53 -16.18
N ASP A 60 -8.93 14.51 -16.24
CA ASP A 60 -9.58 15.15 -15.09
C ASP A 60 -10.39 14.19 -14.22
N LEU A 61 -10.75 13.01 -14.73
CA LEU A 61 -11.49 11.99 -13.96
C LEU A 61 -10.60 11.06 -13.13
N ARG A 62 -9.27 11.04 -13.39
CA ARG A 62 -8.35 10.11 -12.72
C ARG A 62 -8.11 10.48 -11.26
N GLU A 63 -7.99 11.78 -10.98
CA GLU A 63 -7.78 12.28 -9.62
C GLU A 63 -9.03 12.10 -8.74
N PRO A 64 -10.25 12.44 -9.20
CA PRO A 64 -11.49 12.10 -8.49
C PRO A 64 -11.67 10.60 -8.25
N TRP A 65 -11.29 9.75 -9.22
CA TRP A 65 -11.30 8.30 -9.04
C TRP A 65 -10.39 7.87 -7.89
N LEU A 66 -9.17 8.40 -7.83
CA LEU A 66 -8.22 8.09 -6.75
C LEU A 66 -8.73 8.59 -5.40
N ARG A 67 -9.27 9.81 -5.34
CA ARG A 67 -9.88 10.34 -4.12
C ARG A 67 -11.04 9.48 -3.62
N ARG A 68 -11.90 8.99 -4.52
CA ARG A 68 -13.01 8.09 -4.16
C ARG A 68 -12.51 6.77 -3.61
N LEU A 69 -11.41 6.23 -4.13
CA LEU A 69 -10.77 5.04 -3.57
C LEU A 69 -10.22 5.32 -2.16
N LEU A 70 -9.47 6.41 -1.98
CA LEU A 70 -8.82 6.75 -0.70
C LEU A 70 -9.80 7.12 0.41
N LYS A 71 -10.96 7.72 0.06
CA LYS A 71 -12.01 8.06 1.02
C LYS A 71 -12.88 6.87 1.42
N ASN A 72 -12.73 5.73 0.76
CA ASN A 72 -13.66 4.63 0.97
C ASN A 72 -13.30 3.84 2.24
N PRO A 73 -14.23 3.66 3.19
CA PRO A 73 -13.95 3.07 4.50
C PRO A 73 -13.81 1.54 4.50
N TRP A 74 -13.44 0.90 3.38
CA TRP A 74 -13.54 -0.56 3.24
C TRP A 74 -12.85 -1.33 4.37
N ARG A 75 -11.67 -0.86 4.84
CA ARG A 75 -10.90 -1.38 5.99
C ARG A 75 -9.89 -0.34 6.47
N SER A 76 -9.48 -0.41 7.74
CA SER A 76 -8.34 0.36 8.25
C SER A 76 -7.03 -0.08 7.58
N SER A 77 -6.02 0.80 7.52
CA SER A 77 -4.69 0.43 7.01
C SER A 77 -4.06 -0.74 7.79
N ALA A 78 -4.36 -0.86 9.08
CA ALA A 78 -3.90 -1.96 9.92
C ALA A 78 -4.46 -3.30 9.45
N GLU A 79 -5.76 -3.39 9.19
CA GLU A 79 -6.40 -4.61 8.66
C GLU A 79 -5.85 -4.99 7.27
N TRP A 80 -5.52 -4.00 6.43
CA TRP A 80 -4.87 -4.27 5.16
C TRP A 80 -3.50 -4.92 5.34
N LEU A 81 -2.70 -4.41 6.29
CA LEU A 81 -1.32 -4.86 6.50
C LEU A 81 -1.20 -6.13 7.36
N GLU A 82 -2.23 -6.46 8.12
CA GLU A 82 -2.25 -7.55 9.10
C GLU A 82 -1.73 -8.90 8.56
N PRO A 83 -2.13 -9.39 7.36
CA PRO A 83 -1.66 -10.70 6.89
C PRO A 83 -0.15 -10.77 6.73
N TRP A 84 0.47 -9.69 6.22
CA TRP A 84 1.93 -9.61 6.07
C TRP A 84 2.63 -9.45 7.42
N ALA A 85 2.04 -8.71 8.36
CA ALA A 85 2.55 -8.61 9.72
C ALA A 85 2.55 -9.99 10.42
N ARG A 86 1.46 -10.75 10.29
CA ARG A 86 1.37 -12.12 10.81
C ARG A 86 2.38 -13.05 10.14
N GLN A 87 2.53 -12.96 8.82
CA GLN A 87 3.51 -13.76 8.08
C GLN A 87 4.94 -13.45 8.50
N ALA A 88 5.28 -12.19 8.73
CA ALA A 88 6.62 -11.79 9.18
C ALA A 88 6.93 -12.27 10.60
N LEU A 89 5.92 -12.42 11.46
CA LEU A 89 6.03 -12.96 12.81
C LEU A 89 5.95 -14.50 12.86
N ALA A 90 5.41 -15.14 11.81
CA ALA A 90 5.28 -16.59 11.76
C ALA A 90 6.66 -17.26 11.74
N GLY A 91 6.85 -18.27 12.59
CA GLY A 91 8.12 -19.01 12.67
C GLY A 91 9.18 -18.37 13.58
N GLN A 92 8.92 -17.20 14.17
CA GLN A 92 9.87 -16.51 15.06
C GLN A 92 9.74 -16.93 16.52
N HIS A 93 9.35 -18.18 16.76
CA HIS A 93 9.15 -18.72 18.11
C HIS A 93 10.49 -18.72 18.87
N GLY A 94 10.55 -17.93 19.95
CA GLY A 94 11.73 -17.82 20.80
C GLY A 94 12.81 -16.86 20.31
N GLN A 95 12.62 -16.19 19.18
CA GLN A 95 13.53 -15.14 18.71
C GLN A 95 13.07 -13.77 19.22
N PRO A 96 13.99 -12.89 19.67
CA PRO A 96 13.64 -11.53 20.01
C PRO A 96 13.13 -10.81 18.75
N VAL A 97 12.04 -10.06 18.94
CA VAL A 97 11.46 -9.22 17.92
C VAL A 97 11.81 -7.77 18.22
N VAL A 98 12.46 -7.10 17.27
CA VAL A 98 12.79 -5.68 17.37
C VAL A 98 11.75 -4.89 16.60
N LEU A 99 11.04 -4.00 17.30
CA LEU A 99 10.17 -3.01 16.67
C LEU A 99 10.90 -1.67 16.64
N SER A 100 11.29 -1.22 15.44
CA SER A 100 11.79 0.13 15.29
C SER A 100 10.61 1.07 15.10
N ARG A 101 10.64 2.19 15.83
CA ARG A 101 9.65 3.25 15.75
C ARG A 101 10.35 4.52 15.31
N ASP A 102 9.94 5.04 14.17
CA ASP A 102 10.46 6.30 13.64
C ASP A 102 9.27 7.26 13.42
N PRO A 103 9.04 8.19 14.36
CA PRO A 103 8.03 9.23 14.19
C PRO A 103 8.55 10.30 13.24
N THR A 104 7.73 10.68 12.26
CA THR A 104 8.00 11.76 11.33
C THR A 104 6.84 12.74 11.37
N ASP A 105 7.10 13.99 11.74
CA ASP A 105 6.09 15.04 11.66
C ASP A 105 5.74 15.31 10.19
N TRP A 106 4.46 15.32 9.89
CA TRP A 106 3.92 15.60 8.56
C TRP A 106 3.09 16.88 8.59
N GLY A 107 3.82 18.00 8.68
CA GLY A 107 3.27 19.34 8.91
C GLY A 107 2.65 19.50 10.30
N ASP A 108 1.90 20.59 10.51
CA ASP A 108 1.47 20.99 11.85
C ASP A 108 0.27 20.19 12.41
N ARG A 109 -0.28 19.24 11.64
CA ARG A 109 -1.53 18.55 11.98
C ARG A 109 -1.44 17.04 12.07
N PHE A 110 -0.41 16.45 11.48
CA PHE A 110 -0.29 15.00 11.39
C PHE A 110 1.14 14.59 11.71
N ALA A 111 1.28 13.43 12.35
CA ALA A 111 2.54 12.73 12.47
C ALA A 111 2.36 11.34 11.87
N ILE A 112 3.35 10.89 11.10
CA ILE A 112 3.43 9.52 10.60
C ILE A 112 4.32 8.75 11.55
N LEU A 113 3.81 7.64 12.07
CA LEU A 113 4.61 6.71 12.83
C LEU A 113 4.97 5.54 11.92
N MET A 114 6.23 5.47 11.51
CA MET A 114 6.73 4.28 10.83
C MET A 114 7.09 3.24 11.89
N VAL A 115 6.52 2.03 11.72
CA VAL A 115 6.87 0.85 12.53
C VAL A 115 7.49 -0.18 11.61
N SER A 116 8.74 -0.57 11.88
CA SER A 116 9.38 -1.68 11.18
C SER A 116 9.63 -2.84 12.14
N LEU A 117 9.61 -4.05 11.58
CA LEU A 117 9.77 -5.31 12.29
C LEU A 117 11.10 -5.93 11.88
N GLY A 118 11.99 -6.15 12.85
CA GLY A 118 13.20 -6.94 12.74
C GLY A 118 13.08 -8.21 13.59
N VAL A 119 13.74 -9.28 13.14
CA VAL A 119 13.80 -10.57 13.84
C VAL A 119 15.26 -10.89 14.13
N GLY A 120 15.54 -11.30 15.36
CA GLY A 120 16.89 -11.61 15.82
C GLY A 120 17.53 -10.43 16.56
N ASP A 121 18.81 -10.57 16.89
CA ASP A 121 19.54 -9.56 17.65
C ASP A 121 19.78 -8.29 16.84
N ARG A 122 19.69 -7.15 17.53
CA ARG A 122 20.05 -5.83 16.99
C ARG A 122 21.53 -5.87 16.65
N ALA A 123 21.88 -5.66 15.38
CA ALA A 123 23.26 -5.41 14.97
C ALA A 123 23.83 -4.19 15.69
#